data_AF-A0A956EM32-F1
#
_entry.id   AF-A0A956EM32-F1
#
_cell.length_a   1.000
_cell.length_b   1.000
_cell.length_c   1.000
_cell.angle_alpha   90.00
_cell.angle_beta   90.00
_cell.angle_gamma   90.00
#
_symmetry.space_group_name_H-M   'P 1'
#
loop_
_entity.id
_entity.type
_entity.pdbx_description
1 polymer ?
#
loop_
_entity_poly.entity_id
_entity_poly.type
_entity_poly.pdbx_seq_one_letter_code
_entity_poly.pdbx_strand_id
1 'polypeptide(L)'
;AGAVEGTDEPPVVARLMIELRADGSRTIARGAIEDLQSGETVAIEARAGSPLELSASLARALLQAPALASLAVRSALPTAADLRAGARDRLGRIAGRLRRRLRGDNP
;
A
#
# COMPACT_ATOMS: atom_id res chain seq x y z
N ALA A 1 -3.43 20.46 23.57
CA ALA A 1 -4.02 20.18 22.25
C ALA A 1 -3.86 18.68 22.02
N GLY A 2 -4.99 17.95 22.03
CA GLY A 2 -5.00 16.49 22.04
C GLY A 2 -4.82 15.92 20.65
N ALA A 3 -3.87 15.01 20.50
CA ALA A 3 -3.80 14.11 19.35
C ALA A 3 -4.77 12.95 19.60
N VAL A 4 -5.75 12.81 18.71
CA VAL A 4 -6.45 11.54 18.52
C VAL A 4 -5.47 10.63 17.81
N GLU A 5 -4.65 9.90 18.57
CA GLU A 5 -3.92 8.76 18.02
C GLU A 5 -4.94 7.63 17.82
N GLY A 6 -5.43 7.52 16.60
CA GLY A 6 -6.25 6.40 16.18
C GLY A 6 -5.41 5.14 16.22
N THR A 7 -5.58 4.32 17.26
CA THR A 7 -4.94 3.00 17.40
C THR A 7 -5.36 1.98 16.34
N ASP A 8 -6.07 2.41 15.29
CA ASP A 8 -6.68 1.58 14.23
C ASP A 8 -6.29 2.03 12.81
N GLU A 9 -5.39 3.01 12.65
CA GLU A 9 -4.89 3.40 11.32
C GLU A 9 -3.71 2.52 10.88
N PRO A 10 -3.66 2.05 9.61
CA PRO A 10 -2.48 1.34 9.11
C PRO A 10 -1.21 2.20 9.21
N PRO A 11 -0.03 1.55 9.34
CA PRO A 11 1.23 2.27 9.46
C PRO A 11 1.52 3.08 8.19
N VAL A 12 2.14 4.25 8.37
CA VAL A 12 2.66 5.04 7.25
C VAL A 12 3.81 4.27 6.61
N VAL A 13 3.66 3.89 5.35
CA VAL A 13 4.68 3.13 4.59
C VAL A 13 5.44 3.98 3.59
N ALA A 14 4.93 5.16 3.24
CA ALA A 14 5.57 6.09 2.34
C ALA A 14 5.13 7.53 2.64
N ARG A 15 5.93 8.51 2.24
CA ARG A 15 5.64 9.93 2.39
C ARG A 15 5.97 10.69 1.11
N LEU A 16 5.04 11.53 0.68
CA LEU A 16 5.18 12.39 -0.49
C LEU A 16 5.13 13.85 -0.06
N MET A 17 6.15 14.63 -0.42
CA MET A 17 6.17 16.07 -0.19
C MET A 17 6.47 16.80 -1.50
N ILE A 18 5.61 17.74 -1.87
CA ILE A 18 5.71 18.51 -3.12
C ILE A 18 5.54 20.00 -2.80
N GLU A 19 6.48 20.80 -3.26
CA GLU A 19 6.35 22.26 -3.35
C GLU A 19 5.82 22.64 -4.74
N LEU A 20 4.79 23.49 -4.77
CA LEU A 20 4.25 24.06 -6.00
C LEU A 20 4.57 25.55 -6.07
N ARG A 21 5.21 25.98 -7.16
CA ARG A 21 5.51 27.38 -7.45
C ARG A 21 4.77 27.80 -8.71
N ALA A 22 3.89 28.78 -8.59
CA ALA A 22 3.12 29.30 -9.71
C ALA A 22 3.26 30.82 -9.79
N ASP A 23 3.44 31.35 -11.00
CA ASP A 23 3.51 32.81 -11.27
C ASP A 23 2.35 33.31 -12.14
N GLY A 24 1.29 32.51 -12.28
CA GLY A 24 0.11 32.80 -13.11
C GLY A 24 0.24 32.39 -14.57
N SER A 25 1.45 32.10 -15.06
CA SER A 25 1.69 31.65 -16.44
C SER A 25 2.28 30.24 -16.53
N ARG A 26 2.98 29.80 -15.49
CA ARG A 26 3.58 28.48 -15.38
C ARG A 26 3.49 27.99 -13.95
N THR A 27 3.45 26.67 -13.81
CA THR A 27 3.57 25.99 -12.53
C THR A 27 4.72 25.00 -12.57
N ILE A 28 5.50 24.98 -11.50
CA ILE A 28 6.59 24.05 -11.29
C ILE A 28 6.30 23.32 -9.99
N ALA A 29 6.27 21.99 -10.02
CA ALA A 29 6.20 21.15 -8.84
C ALA A 29 7.55 20.46 -8.62
N ARG A 30 8.06 20.49 -7.39
CA ARG A 30 9.31 19.86 -6.99
C ARG A 30 9.14 19.17 -5.65
N GLY A 31 9.65 17.95 -5.53
CA GLY A 31 9.44 17.18 -4.33
C GLY A 31 10.18 15.86 -4.34
N ALA A 32 9.79 14.99 -3.42
CA ALA A 32 10.24 13.63 -3.38
C ALA A 32 9.18 12.72 -2.74
N ILE A 33 9.23 11.44 -3.13
CA ILE A 33 8.58 10.35 -2.42
C ILE A 33 9.62 9.54 -1.67
N GLU A 34 9.38 9.28 -0.40
CA GLU A 34 10.19 8.48 0.49
C GLU A 34 9.43 7.18 0.81
N ASP A 35 10.03 6.02 0.52
CA ASP A 35 9.56 4.72 0.99
C ASP A 35 10.18 4.42 2.35
N LEU A 36 9.34 4.37 3.39
CA LEU A 36 9.80 4.19 4.76
C LEU A 36 10.18 2.74 5.08
N GLN A 37 9.83 1.78 4.21
CA GLN A 37 10.23 0.38 4.37
C GLN A 37 11.64 0.13 3.86
N SER A 38 12.02 0.76 2.75
CA SER A 38 13.34 0.60 2.12
C SER A 38 14.32 1.73 2.42
N GLY A 39 13.83 2.90 2.84
CA GLY A 39 14.61 4.13 2.96
C GLY A 39 14.91 4.80 1.61
N GLU A 40 14.36 4.29 0.51
CA GLU A 40 14.57 4.85 -0.83
C GLU A 40 13.84 6.19 -0.98
N THR A 41 14.50 7.18 -1.57
CA THR A 41 13.90 8.48 -1.89
C THR A 41 13.99 8.73 -3.39
N VAL A 42 12.86 9.00 -4.02
CA VAL A 42 12.76 9.31 -5.46
C VAL A 42 12.33 10.76 -5.63
N ALA A 43 13.14 11.55 -6.33
CA ALA A 43 12.83 12.94 -6.64
C ALA A 43 11.69 13.04 -7.68
N ILE A 44 10.86 14.07 -7.53
CA ILE A 44 9.75 14.38 -8.43
C ILE A 44 9.92 15.82 -8.93
N GLU A 45 9.94 16.00 -10.24
CA GLU A 45 9.85 17.32 -10.88
C GLU A 45 8.79 17.28 -11.98
N ALA A 46 7.90 18.27 -11.97
CA ALA A 46 6.91 18.48 -13.02
C ALA A 46 6.84 19.96 -13.38
N ARG A 47 6.65 20.24 -14.66
CA ARG A 47 6.48 21.60 -15.20
C ARG A 47 5.27 21.60 -16.12
N ALA A 48 4.41 22.60 -15.97
CA ALA A 48 3.17 22.68 -16.73
C ALA A 48 2.72 24.14 -16.92
N GLY A 49 2.04 24.40 -18.03
CA GLY A 49 1.37 25.68 -18.31
C GLY A 49 -0.07 25.73 -17.77
N SER A 50 -0.62 24.60 -17.32
CA SER A 50 -1.97 24.53 -16.75
C SER A 50 -2.08 23.55 -15.58
N PRO A 51 -3.09 23.69 -14.70
CA PRO A 51 -3.33 22.75 -13.60
C PRO A 51 -3.57 21.30 -14.06
N LEU A 52 -4.27 21.12 -15.19
CA LEU A 52 -4.57 19.79 -15.72
C LEU A 52 -3.29 19.09 -16.21
N GLU A 53 -2.44 19.82 -16.94
CA GLU A 53 -1.14 19.32 -17.39
C GLU A 53 -0.22 18.98 -16.21
N LEU A 54 -0.24 19.79 -15.14
CA LEU A 54 0.52 19.50 -13.93
C LEU A 54 0.10 18.18 -13.29
N SER A 55 -1.21 17.97 -13.12
CA SER A 55 -1.76 16.73 -12.57
C SER A 55 -1.37 15.51 -13.40
N ALA A 56 -1.46 15.62 -14.73
CA ALA A 56 -1.04 14.55 -15.63
C ALA A 56 0.46 14.24 -15.53
N SER A 57 1.30 15.28 -15.45
CA SER A 57 2.75 15.15 -15.29
C SER A 57 3.13 14.49 -13.95
N LEU A 58 2.49 14.90 -12.85
CA LEU A 58 2.68 14.29 -11.53
C LEU A 58 2.22 12.84 -11.48
N ALA A 59 1.04 12.53 -12.02
CA ALA A 59 0.54 11.16 -12.10
C ALA A 59 1.53 10.26 -12.85
N ARG A 60 2.09 10.74 -13.96
CA ARG A 60 3.11 10.01 -14.72
C ARG A 60 4.40 9.79 -13.91
N ALA A 61 4.87 10.80 -13.20
CA ALA A 61 6.07 10.70 -12.35
C ALA A 61 5.88 9.66 -11.23
N LEU A 62 4.70 9.62 -10.61
CA LEU A 62 4.37 8.63 -9.58
C LEU A 62 4.31 7.21 -10.15
N LEU A 63 3.71 7.02 -11.33
CA LEU A 63 3.66 5.71 -11.99
C LEU A 63 5.04 5.18 -12.40
N GLN A 64 6.04 6.05 -12.52
CA GLN A 64 7.41 5.68 -12.86
C GLN A 64 8.29 5.40 -11.64
N ALA A 65 7.79 5.64 -10.41
CA ALA A 65 8.55 5.40 -9.18
C ALA A 65 8.58 3.89 -8.83
N PRO A 66 9.75 3.22 -8.82
CA PRO A 66 9.86 1.79 -8.52
C PRO A 66 9.34 1.41 -7.13
N ALA A 67 9.49 2.31 -6.16
CA ALA A 67 9.00 2.17 -4.80
C ALA A 67 7.47 1.98 -4.71
N LEU A 68 6.69 2.55 -5.63
CA LEU A 68 5.23 2.36 -5.64
C LEU A 68 4.82 1.00 -6.23
N ALA A 69 5.59 0.49 -7.18
CA ALA A 69 5.36 -0.85 -7.74
C ALA A 69 5.61 -1.96 -6.69
N SER A 70 6.63 -1.80 -5.84
CA SER A 70 6.92 -2.76 -4.78
C SER A 70 5.85 -2.76 -3.67
N LEU A 71 5.24 -1.61 -3.37
CA LEU A 71 4.12 -1.47 -2.43
C LEU A 71 2.85 -2.18 -2.93
N ALA A 72 2.49 -2.02 -4.20
CA ALA A 72 1.31 -2.66 -4.80
C ALA A 72 1.41 -4.20 -4.84
N VAL A 73 2.62 -4.73 -5.08
CA VAL A 73 2.87 -6.18 -5.06
C VAL A 73 2.79 -6.73 -3.63
N ARG A 74 3.32 -6.01 -2.63
CA ARG A 74 3.29 -6.46 -1.23
C ARG A 74 1.89 -6.45 -0.62
N SER A 75 1.03 -5.48 -0.97
CA SER A 75 -0.36 -5.46 -0.50
C SER A 75 -1.24 -6.55 -1.12
N ALA A 76 -0.85 -7.08 -2.29
CA ALA A 76 -1.56 -8.15 -2.96
C ALA A 76 -1.16 -9.56 -2.49
N LEU A 77 -0.05 -9.69 -1.75
CA LEU A 77 0.44 -10.97 -1.26
C LEU A 77 -0.13 -11.27 0.13
N PRO A 78 -0.68 -12.47 0.35
CA PRO A 78 -1.16 -12.87 1.67
C PRO A 78 0.00 -12.83 2.67
N THR A 79 -0.25 -12.25 3.84
CA THR A 79 0.77 -12.19 4.88
C THR A 79 1.07 -13.59 5.40
N ALA A 80 2.23 -13.77 6.04
CA ALA A 80 2.55 -15.02 6.72
C ALA A 80 1.52 -15.40 7.80
N ALA A 81 0.78 -14.42 8.33
CA ALA A 81 -0.34 -14.66 9.24
C ALA A 81 -1.57 -15.24 8.51
N ASP A 82 -1.92 -14.69 7.35
CA ASP A 82 -3.03 -15.17 6.52
C ASP A 82 -2.81 -16.61 6.04
N LEU A 83 -1.58 -16.93 5.65
CA LEU A 83 -1.19 -18.29 5.26
C LEU A 83 -1.31 -19.28 6.42
N ARG A 84 -0.91 -18.89 7.63
CA ARG A 84 -1.03 -19.73 8.84
C ARG A 84 -2.48 -19.90 9.26
N ALA A 85 -3.31 -18.86 9.15
CA ALA A 85 -4.74 -18.92 9.43
C ALA A 85 -5.45 -19.88 8.46
N GLY A 86 -5.15 -19.78 7.16
CA GLY A 86 -5.69 -20.69 6.15
C GLY A 86 -5.26 -22.15 6.34
N ALA A 87 -4.02 -22.40 6.78
CA ALA A 87 -3.54 -23.74 7.09
C ALA A 87 -4.28 -24.36 8.29
N ARG A 88 -4.51 -23.57 9.35
CA ARG A 88 -5.26 -24.01 10.53
C ARG A 88 -6.72 -24.32 10.21
N ASP A 89 -7.39 -23.49 9.39
CA ASP A 89 -8.75 -23.74 8.93
C ASP A 89 -8.86 -25.06 8.14
N ARG A 90 -7.93 -25.29 7.20
CA ARG A 90 -7.90 -26.55 6.42
C ARG A 90 -7.70 -27.77 7.31
N LEU A 91 -6.78 -27.69 8.28
CA LEU A 91 -6.54 -28.78 9.24
C LEU A 91 -7.78 -29.04 10.11
N GLY A 92 -8.46 -27.98 10.58
CA GLY A 92 -9.70 -28.09 11.34
C GLY A 92 -10.82 -28.80 10.55
N ARG A 93 -10.96 -28.50 9.25
CA ARG A 93 -11.94 -29.16 8.38
C ARG A 93 -11.62 -30.64 8.11
N ILE A 94 -10.34 -31.00 8.04
CA ILE A 94 -9.90 -32.39 7.88
C ILE A 94 -10.17 -33.15 9.19
N ALA A 95 -9.73 -32.59 10.33
CA ALA A 95 -9.94 -33.18 11.65
C ALA A 95 -11.44 -33.35 11.96
N GLY A 96 -12.28 -32.36 11.61
CA GLY A 96 -13.73 -32.42 11.78
C GLY A 96 -14.42 -33.47 10.91
N ARG A 97 -13.90 -33.78 9.71
CA ARG A 97 -14.39 -34.89 8.87
C ARG A 97 -13.98 -36.25 9.42
N LEU A 98 -12.74 -36.38 9.87
CA LEU A 98 -12.24 -37.62 10.45
C LEU A 98 -12.97 -37.94 11.76
N ARG A 99 -13.16 -36.94 12.63
CA ARG A 99 -13.92 -37.06 13.87
C ARG A 99 -15.38 -37.45 13.62
N ARG A 100 -16.01 -36.99 12.52
CA ARG A 100 -17.36 -37.42 12.14
C ARG A 100 -17.41 -38.88 11.68
N ARG A 101 -16.38 -39.35 10.98
CA ARG A 101 -16.26 -40.75 10.54
C ARG A 101 -15.97 -41.71 11.68
N LEU A 102 -15.11 -41.31 12.62
CA LEU A 102 -14.81 -42.09 13.82
C LEU A 102 -15.95 -42.11 14.83
N ARG A 103 -16.97 -41.25 14.64
CA ARG A 103 -18.18 -41.19 15.46
C ARG A 103 -19.41 -41.81 14.79
N GLY A 104 -19.28 -42.54 13.67
CA GLY A 104 -20.36 -43.42 13.24
C GLY A 104 -20.60 -44.45 14.36
N ASP A 105 -21.79 -44.59 14.95
CA ASP A 105 -23.12 -44.52 14.35
C ASP A 105 -23.11 -45.13 12.95
N ASN A 106 -23.10 -46.46 12.95
CA ASN A 106 -23.91 -47.26 12.04
C ASN A 106 -24.16 -48.65 12.67
N PRO A 107 -25.34 -49.28 12.50
CA PRO A 107 -26.52 -48.84 11.76
C PRO A 107 -27.67 -48.28 12.62
#